data_AF-A0A526Q243-F1
#
_entry.id   AF-A0A526Q243-F1
#
_cell.length_a   1.000
_cell.length_b   1.000
_cell.length_c   1.000
_cell.angle_alpha   90.00
_cell.angle_beta   90.00
_cell.angle_gamma   90.00
#
_symmetry.space_group_name_H-M   'P 1'
#
loop_
_entity.id
_entity.type
_entity.pdbx_description
1 polymer ?
#
loop_
_entity_poly.entity_id
_entity_poly.type
_entity_poly.pdbx_seq_one_letter_code
_entity_poly.pdbx_strand_id
1 'polypeptide(L)' 'MPALRPSPIAPTVDFDKDGVQHGFLRLPYSRDDSAWGSVMIPVCVIRNGKGPTALLTGGNHGDEYEG' A
#
# COMPACT_ATOMS: atom_id res chain seq x y z
N MET A 1 9.18 1.47 26.72
CA MET A 1 8.23 2.19 25.84
C MET A 1 6.99 1.32 25.68
N PRO A 2 5.77 1.85 25.81
CA PRO A 2 4.56 1.07 25.53
C PRO A 2 4.54 0.67 24.05
N ALA A 3 4.01 -0.51 23.74
CA ALA A 3 3.88 -0.97 22.37
C ALA A 3 2.90 -0.08 21.59
N LEU A 4 3.29 0.31 20.37
CA LEU A 4 2.42 1.06 19.46
C LEU A 4 1.34 0.13 18.90
N ARG A 5 0.15 0.69 18.65
CA ARG A 5 -0.92 -0.03 17.96
C ARG A 5 -0.49 -0.44 16.55
N PRO A 6 -0.88 -1.63 16.05
CA PRO A 6 -0.66 -1.99 14.66
C PRO A 6 -1.35 -1.03 13.68
N SER A 7 -0.82 -0.92 12.47
CA SER A 7 -1.49 -0.22 11.37
C SER A 7 -2.79 -0.93 11.00
N PRO A 8 -3.89 -0.21 10.71
CA PRO A 8 -5.11 -0.81 10.17
C PRO A 8 -5.01 -1.15 8.67
N ILE A 9 -3.95 -0.68 7.99
CA ILE A 9 -3.74 -0.91 6.56
C ILE A 9 -3.29 -2.36 6.35
N ALA A 10 -3.97 -3.06 5.44
CA ALA A 10 -3.61 -4.41 5.05
C ALA A 10 -3.22 -4.45 3.56
N PRO A 11 -2.03 -4.93 3.18
CA PRO A 11 -1.68 -5.14 1.79
C PRO A 11 -2.48 -6.30 1.19
N THR A 12 -2.76 -6.23 -0.10
CA THR A 12 -3.29 -7.37 -0.89
C THR A 12 -2.19 -8.07 -1.69
N VAL A 13 -0.94 -7.66 -1.51
CA VAL A 13 0.26 -8.23 -2.13
C VAL A 13 1.12 -8.91 -1.07
N ASP A 14 1.92 -9.88 -1.49
CA ASP A 14 2.94 -10.51 -0.65
C ASP A 14 4.31 -9.91 -0.98
N PHE A 15 4.88 -9.11 -0.07
CA PHE A 15 6.18 -8.45 -0.28
C PHE A 15 7.36 -9.43 -0.36
N ASP A 16 7.17 -10.69 0.04
CA ASP A 16 8.21 -11.71 0.03
C ASP A 16 8.21 -12.62 -1.18
N LYS A 17 7.14 -12.59 -1.97
CA LYS A 17 6.99 -13.41 -3.17
C LYS A 17 7.72 -12.81 -4.37
N ASP A 18 8.56 -13.63 -5.01
CA ASP A 18 9.19 -13.30 -6.30
C ASP A 18 8.14 -13.16 -7.43
N GLY A 19 8.45 -12.32 -8.41
CA GLY A 19 7.60 -12.00 -9.55
C GLY A 19 7.07 -10.56 -9.51
N VAL A 20 6.04 -10.31 -10.34
CA VAL A 20 5.33 -9.03 -10.43
C VAL A 20 3.96 -9.19 -9.79
N GLN A 21 3.60 -8.28 -8.90
CA GLN A 21 2.30 -8.24 -8.23
C GLN A 21 1.71 -6.84 -8.33
N HIS A 22 0.46 -6.75 -8.77
CA HIS A 22 -0.35 -5.54 -8.74
C HIS A 22 -1.45 -5.72 -7.69
N GLY A 23 -1.65 -4.73 -6.83
CA GLY A 23 -2.66 -4.79 -5.79
C GLY A 23 -2.84 -3.46 -5.09
N PHE A 24 -3.24 -3.52 -3.82
CA PHE A 24 -3.58 -2.35 -3.03
C PHE A 24 -3.05 -2.45 -1.60
N LEU A 25 -2.78 -1.29 -1.00
CA LEU A 25 -2.79 -1.10 0.44
C LEU A 25 -4.22 -0.72 0.84
N ARG A 26 -4.96 -1.66 1.44
CA ARG A 26 -6.35 -1.46 1.83
C ARG A 26 -6.41 -0.75 3.19
N LEU A 27 -6.85 0.50 3.18
CA LEU A 27 -7.12 1.28 4.40
C LEU A 27 -8.62 1.23 4.71
N PRO A 28 -9.05 0.60 5.82
CA PRO A 28 -10.43 0.70 6.28
C PRO A 28 -10.84 2.16 6.47
N TYR A 29 -11.94 2.57 5.83
CA TYR A 29 -12.45 3.93 5.88
C TYR A 29 -13.98 3.90 5.88
N SER A 30 -14.54 3.99 7.10
CA SER A 30 -15.97 4.12 7.35
C SER A 30 -16.43 5.55 7.11
N ARG A 31 -17.52 5.70 6.36
CA ARG A 31 -18.20 6.98 6.10
C ARG A 31 -19.69 6.75 5.81
N ASP A 32 -20.48 7.81 5.73
CA ASP A 32 -21.94 7.73 5.58
C ASP A 32 -22.40 6.88 4.39
N ASP A 33 -21.67 6.94 3.26
CA ASP A 33 -21.97 6.16 2.06
C ASP A 33 -21.42 4.71 2.08
N SER A 34 -20.60 4.37 3.07
CA SER A 34 -19.95 3.05 3.15
C SER A 34 -19.48 2.74 4.58
N ALA A 35 -20.37 2.10 5.35
CA ALA A 35 -20.12 1.74 6.74
C ALA A 35 -18.88 0.83 6.95
N TRP A 36 -18.59 -0.04 5.98
CA TRP A 36 -17.36 -0.87 5.95
C TRP A 36 -16.54 -0.62 4.68
N GLY A 37 -16.41 0.65 4.31
CA GLY A 37 -15.64 1.07 3.15
C GLY A 37 -14.13 0.90 3.35
N SER A 38 -13.40 1.05 2.25
CA SER A 38 -11.93 1.18 2.26
C SER A 38 -11.47 2.19 1.21
N VAL A 39 -10.32 2.81 1.46
CA VAL A 39 -9.53 3.48 0.42
C VAL A 39 -8.52 2.45 -0.10
N MET A 40 -8.48 2.27 -1.41
CA MET A 40 -7.64 1.26 -2.07
C MET A 40 -6.43 1.96 -2.70
N ILE A 41 -5.36 2.14 -1.93
CA ILE A 41 -4.14 2.83 -2.40
C ILE A 41 -3.38 1.86 -3.32
N PRO A 42 -3.16 2.18 -4.61
CA PRO A 42 -2.49 1.26 -5.53
C PRO A 42 -1.06 0.96 -5.11
N VAL A 43 -0.62 -0.28 -5.30
CA VAL A 43 0.78 -0.70 -5.12
C VAL A 43 1.17 -1.73 -6.17
N CYS A 44 2.39 -1.62 -6.68
CA CYS A 44 3.04 -2.62 -7.51
C CYS A 44 4.33 -3.06 -6.81
N VAL A 45 4.56 -4.37 -6.75
CA VAL A 45 5.78 -4.95 -6.18
C VAL A 45 6.43 -5.83 -7.24
N ILE A 46 7.71 -5.58 -7.49
CA ILE A 46 8.54 -6.38 -8.38
C ILE A 46 9.71 -6.91 -7.55
N ARG A 47 9.83 -8.22 -7.44
CA ARG A 47 10.90 -8.89 -6.70
C ARG A 47 11.51 -10.01 -7.54
N ASN A 48 12.84 -10.10 -7.56
CA ASN A 48 13.55 -11.20 -8.22
C ASN A 48 14.90 -11.44 -7.52
N GLY A 49 14.95 -12.46 -6.66
CA GLY A 49 16.19 -12.83 -5.98
C GLY A 49 16.60 -11.85 -4.87
N LYS A 50 17.91 -11.65 -4.70
CA LYS A 50 18.50 -10.84 -3.60
C LYS A 50 19.08 -9.54 -4.14
N GLY A 51 18.77 -8.44 -3.47
CA GLY A 51 19.26 -7.10 -3.79
C GLY A 51 18.67 -6.06 -2.85
N PRO A 52 19.05 -4.79 -3.00
CA PRO A 52 18.40 -3.70 -2.27
C PRO A 52 16.96 -3.50 -2.72
N THR A 53 16.12 -2.98 -1.83
CA THR A 53 14.75 -2.55 -2.14
C THR A 53 14.72 -1.04 -2.37
N ALA A 54 14.10 -0.60 -3.46
CA ALA A 54 13.73 0.79 -3.68
C ALA A 54 12.22 0.97 -3.42
N LEU A 55 11.83 2.07 -2.80
CA LEU A 55 10.44 2.50 -2.66
C LEU A 55 10.25 3.75 -3.53
N LEU A 56 9.31 3.69 -4.47
CA LEU A 56 8.95 4.80 -5.33
C LEU A 56 7.50 5.19 -5.01
N THR A 57 7.26 6.48 -4.86
CA THR A 57 5.94 7.04 -4.54
C THR A 57 5.67 8.25 -5.43
N GLY A 58 4.54 8.23 -6.14
CA GLY A 58 3.98 9.37 -6.87
C GLY A 58 2.71 9.86 -6.19
N GLY A 59 2.20 11.03 -6.61
CA GLY A 59 0.95 11.59 -6.09
C GLY A 59 1.00 11.95 -4.60
N ASN A 60 2.18 12.37 -4.10
CA ASN A 60 2.30 12.85 -2.71
C ASN A 60 1.37 14.04 -2.46
N HIS A 61 1.30 14.95 -3.45
CA HIS A 61 0.20 15.90 -3.58
C HIS A 61 -0.72 15.45 -4.73
N GLY A 62 -2.02 15.72 -4.59
CA GLY A 62 -3.05 15.25 -5.53
C GLY A 62 -3.06 15.99 -6.87
N ASP A 63 -2.23 17.02 -7.01
CA ASP A 63 -2.09 17.91 -8.16
C ASP A 63 -0.67 17.88 -8.78
N GLU A 64 0.18 16.94 -8.38
CA GLU A 64 1.51 16.68 -8.96
C GLU A 64 1.51 15.36 -9.75
N TYR A 65 1.84 15.38 -11.03
CA TYR A 65 1.50 14.30 -11.97
C TYR A 65 2.71 13.56 -12.57
N GLU A 66 3.92 14.07 -12.40
CA GLU A 66 5.14 13.54 -13.01
C GLU A 66 5.63 12.24 -12.34
N GLY A 67 5.34 12.08 -11.05
CA GLY A 67 5.84 11.00 -10.19
C GLY A 67 5.07 9.69 -10.26
#